data_AF-A0A2V8LVL1-F1
#
_entry.id   AF-A0A2V8LVL1-F1
#
_cell.length_a   1.000
_cell.length_b   1.000
_cell.length_c   1.000
_cell.angle_alpha   90.00
_cell.angle_beta   90.00
_cell.angle_gamma   90.00
#
_symmetry.space_group_name_H-M   'P 1'
#
loop_
_entity.id
_entity.type
_entity.pdbx_description
1 polymer ?
#
loop_
_entity_poly.entity_id
_entity_poly.type
_entity_poly.pdbx_seq_one_letter_code
_entity_poly.pdbx_strand_id
1 'polypeptide(L)'
;MRSHSFLHLVGKEWSELFASRSFWLLLLMIGPLVGHGFITAVGLYAEASGSGGGPAALPQGLTPLDGMLAPTFGAYDLAATFLFPFVAIRAIASEKQSGGLKLLLQLPGNLTSKLSAKGLVLLAGWLVALIPGLLAILLWKSYGGHLYAPETLNLLLGHLLRV
;
A
#
# COMPACT_ATOMS: atom_id res chain seq x y z
N MET A 1 0.13 23.66 21.60
CA MET A 1 0.78 23.85 20.28
C MET A 1 -0.30 24.27 19.30
N ARG A 2 -0.21 25.44 18.66
CA ARG A 2 -1.29 25.96 17.79
C ARG A 2 -1.47 25.04 16.58
N SER A 3 -2.62 24.39 16.47
CA SER A 3 -3.01 23.42 15.42
C SER A 3 -2.60 23.83 13.99
N HIS A 4 -2.68 25.13 13.67
CA HIS A 4 -2.28 25.68 12.36
C HIS A 4 -0.83 25.38 11.95
N SER A 5 0.11 25.31 12.90
CA SER A 5 1.52 25.00 12.58
C SER A 5 1.70 23.54 12.15
N PHE A 6 0.94 22.62 12.73
CA PHE A 6 1.05 21.20 12.43
C PHE A 6 0.43 20.86 11.06
N LEU A 7 -0.72 21.43 10.75
CA LEU A 7 -1.35 21.26 9.43
C LEU A 7 -0.48 21.81 8.30
N HIS A 8 0.23 22.91 8.53
CA HIS A 8 1.19 23.42 7.55
C HIS A 8 2.40 22.49 7.37
N LEU A 9 2.88 21.86 8.45
CA LEU A 9 3.92 20.83 8.36
C LEU A 9 3.42 19.65 7.51
N VAL A 10 2.22 19.12 7.80
CA VAL A 10 1.64 18.02 7.03
C VAL A 10 1.44 18.39 5.55
N GLY A 11 0.92 19.58 5.25
CA GLY A 11 0.73 20.04 3.87
C GLY A 11 2.06 20.20 3.10
N LYS A 12 3.11 20.68 3.78
CA LYS A 12 4.47 20.74 3.24
C LYS A 12 5.01 19.34 2.95
N GLU A 13 4.93 18.43 3.93
CA GLU A 13 5.39 17.04 3.78
C GLU A 13 4.65 16.32 2.65
N TRP A 14 3.34 16.53 2.53
CA TRP A 14 2.52 15.97 1.45
C TRP A 14 2.99 16.44 0.08
N SER A 15 3.22 17.75 -0.06
CA SER A 15 3.73 18.32 -1.32
C SER A 15 5.10 17.75 -1.68
N GLU A 16 5.99 17.55 -0.71
CA GLU A 16 7.29 16.92 -0.93
C GLU A 16 7.19 15.44 -1.32
N LEU A 17 6.26 14.69 -0.73
CA LEU A 17 6.00 13.31 -1.11
C LEU A 17 5.55 13.22 -2.58
N PHE A 18 4.62 14.08 -3.00
CA PHE A 18 4.16 14.12 -4.40
C PHE A 18 5.21 14.66 -5.37
N ALA A 19 6.16 15.46 -4.91
CA ALA A 19 7.31 15.86 -5.72
C ALA A 19 8.38 14.76 -5.83
N SER A 20 8.31 13.71 -5.01
CA SER A 20 9.31 12.64 -4.96
C SER A 20 9.18 11.66 -6.13
N ARG A 21 10.22 11.56 -6.96
CA ARG A 21 10.30 10.56 -8.03
C ARG A 21 10.18 9.13 -7.50
N SER A 22 10.75 8.84 -6.33
CA SER A 22 10.68 7.50 -5.71
C SER A 22 9.25 7.11 -5.36
N PHE A 23 8.41 8.06 -4.93
CA PHE A 23 7.00 7.81 -4.64
C PHE A 23 6.22 7.48 -5.93
N TRP A 24 6.45 8.24 -7.00
CA TRP A 24 5.85 7.93 -8.30
C TRP A 24 6.31 6.59 -8.88
N LEU A 25 7.58 6.22 -8.70
CA LEU A 25 8.08 4.91 -9.09
C LEU A 25 7.41 3.79 -8.29
N LEU A 26 7.21 3.96 -6.97
CA LEU A 26 6.43 3.02 -6.16
C LEU A 26 5.02 2.85 -6.73
N LEU A 27 4.29 3.95 -6.96
CA LEU A 27 2.92 3.90 -7.49
C LEU A 27 2.84 3.26 -8.88
N LEU A 28 3.81 3.57 -9.75
CA LEU A 28 3.87 3.02 -11.09
C LEU A 28 4.17 1.51 -11.08
N MET A 29 4.99 1.04 -10.16
CA MET A 29 5.35 -0.38 -10.05
C MET A 29 4.29 -1.21 -9.34
N ILE A 30 3.60 -0.65 -8.34
CA ILE A 30 2.66 -1.40 -7.52
C ILE A 30 1.40 -1.81 -8.29
N GLY A 31 0.96 -0.99 -9.25
CA GLY A 31 -0.18 -1.30 -10.12
C GLY A 31 0.02 -2.59 -10.92
N PRO A 32 1.04 -2.69 -11.79
CA PRO A 32 1.35 -3.90 -12.53
C PRO A 32 1.65 -5.10 -11.64
N LEU A 33 2.35 -4.90 -10.51
CA LEU A 33 2.71 -6.00 -9.60
C LEU A 33 1.47 -6.63 -8.98
N VAL A 34 0.57 -5.81 -8.43
CA VAL A 34 -0.70 -6.25 -7.83
C VAL A 34 -1.65 -6.78 -8.90
N GLY A 35 -1.73 -6.12 -10.05
CA GLY A 35 -2.58 -6.53 -11.16
C GLY A 35 -2.17 -7.89 -11.74
N HIS A 36 -0.86 -8.12 -11.92
CA HIS A 36 -0.36 -9.42 -12.37
C HIS A 36 -0.62 -10.53 -11.34
N GLY A 37 -0.40 -10.24 -10.05
CA GLY A 37 -0.75 -11.16 -8.96
C GLY A 37 -2.23 -11.52 -8.96
N PHE A 38 -3.10 -10.52 -9.09
CA PHE A 38 -4.55 -10.69 -9.17
C PHE A 38 -4.98 -11.55 -10.36
N ILE A 39 -4.55 -11.22 -11.59
CA ILE A 39 -4.97 -11.93 -12.80
C ILE A 39 -4.52 -13.39 -12.74
N THR A 40 -3.26 -13.61 -12.35
CA THR A 40 -2.70 -14.97 -12.21
C THR A 40 -3.47 -15.77 -11.16
N ALA A 41 -3.74 -15.18 -10.00
CA ALA A 41 -4.43 -15.87 -8.91
C ALA A 41 -5.90 -16.19 -9.25
N VAL A 42 -6.60 -15.27 -9.91
CA VAL A 42 -7.97 -15.51 -10.40
C VAL A 42 -7.98 -16.63 -11.44
N GLY A 43 -7.01 -16.66 -12.36
CA GLY A 43 -6.88 -17.74 -13.35
C GLY A 43 -6.69 -19.11 -12.70
N LEU A 44 -5.73 -19.21 -11.77
CA LEU A 44 -5.46 -20.44 -11.02
C LEU A 44 -6.67 -20.88 -10.18
N TYR A 45 -7.34 -19.92 -9.53
CA TYR A 45 -8.57 -20.20 -8.78
C TYR A 45 -9.68 -20.74 -9.70
N ALA A 46 -9.84 -20.17 -10.89
CA ALA A 46 -10.84 -20.61 -11.86
C ALA A 46 -10.55 -22.03 -12.39
N GLU A 47 -9.28 -22.36 -12.66
CA GLU A 47 -8.85 -23.70 -13.06
C GLU A 47 -9.14 -24.71 -11.95
N ALA A 48 -8.75 -24.41 -10.70
CA ALA A 48 -9.01 -25.25 -9.54
C ALA A 48 -10.51 -25.47 -9.27
N SER A 49 -11.34 -24.48 -9.62
CA SER A 49 -12.80 -24.56 -9.51
C SER A 49 -13.46 -25.40 -10.61
N GLY A 50 -12.70 -25.94 -11.57
CA GLY A 50 -13.22 -26.78 -12.66
C GLY A 50 -13.81 -26.02 -13.84
N SER A 51 -13.68 -24.68 -13.89
CA SER A 51 -14.21 -23.87 -15.00
C SER A 51 -13.56 -24.19 -16.36
N GLY A 52 -12.36 -24.78 -16.35
CA GLY A 52 -11.64 -25.25 -17.54
C GLY A 52 -11.94 -26.70 -17.96
N GLY A 53 -12.95 -27.35 -17.37
CA GLY A 53 -13.31 -28.75 -17.68
C GLY A 53 -12.42 -29.82 -17.01
N GLY A 54 -11.49 -29.41 -16.14
CA GLY A 54 -10.70 -30.29 -15.28
C GLY A 54 -11.44 -30.76 -14.02
N PRO A 55 -10.89 -31.75 -13.28
CA PRO A 55 -11.49 -32.20 -12.03
C PRO A 55 -11.52 -31.06 -11.02
N ALA A 56 -12.73 -30.68 -10.60
CA ALA A 56 -12.92 -29.61 -9.62
C ALA A 56 -12.36 -30.04 -8.25
N ALA A 57 -11.62 -29.15 -7.59
CA ALA A 57 -11.22 -29.34 -6.22
C ALA A 57 -12.44 -29.40 -5.29
N LEU A 58 -12.29 -30.05 -4.14
CA LEU A 58 -13.36 -30.10 -3.13
C LEU A 58 -13.75 -28.67 -2.72
N PRO A 59 -15.05 -28.34 -2.62
CA PRO A 59 -15.52 -27.00 -2.28
C PRO A 59 -14.92 -26.45 -0.97
N GLN A 60 -14.63 -27.32 0.00
CA GLN A 60 -13.98 -26.94 1.26
C GLN A 60 -12.55 -26.41 1.09
N GLY A 61 -11.87 -26.69 -0.03
CA GLY A 61 -10.51 -26.22 -0.33
C GLY A 61 -10.45 -24.98 -1.22
N LEU A 62 -11.60 -24.45 -1.68
CA LEU A 62 -11.68 -23.34 -2.63
C LEU A 62 -12.07 -22.02 -1.95
N THR A 63 -11.26 -21.57 -0.99
CA THR A 63 -11.46 -20.27 -0.34
C THR A 63 -10.91 -19.15 -1.24
N PRO A 64 -11.70 -18.12 -1.60
CA PRO A 64 -11.19 -16.95 -2.35
C PRO A 64 -10.09 -16.19 -1.60
N LEU A 65 -10.11 -16.27 -0.27
CA LEU A 65 -9.11 -15.67 0.59
C LEU A 65 -7.72 -16.23 0.31
N ASP A 66 -7.56 -17.56 0.36
CA ASP A 66 -6.26 -18.21 0.20
C ASP A 66 -5.88 -18.34 -1.28
N GLY A 67 -6.87 -18.65 -2.13
CA GLY A 67 -6.64 -18.89 -3.55
C GLY A 67 -6.39 -17.62 -4.37
N MET A 68 -6.84 -16.45 -3.91
CA MET A 68 -6.82 -15.24 -4.72
C MET A 68 -6.38 -13.99 -3.97
N LEU A 69 -6.94 -13.70 -2.78
CA LEU A 69 -6.58 -12.48 -2.05
C LEU A 69 -5.16 -12.54 -1.48
N ALA A 70 -4.78 -13.64 -0.83
CA ALA A 70 -3.44 -13.82 -0.27
C ALA A 70 -2.31 -13.60 -1.31
N PRO A 71 -2.30 -14.24 -2.49
CA PRO A 71 -1.28 -13.98 -3.50
C PRO A 71 -1.36 -12.56 -4.10
N THR A 72 -2.55 -11.98 -4.23
CA THR A 72 -2.71 -10.58 -4.69
C THR A 72 -2.09 -9.59 -3.70
N PHE A 73 -2.31 -9.79 -2.40
CA PHE A 73 -1.74 -8.94 -1.36
C PHE A 73 -0.27 -9.24 -1.04
N GLY A 74 0.23 -10.43 -1.38
CA GLY A 74 1.66 -10.74 -1.32
C GLY A 74 2.53 -9.83 -2.20
N ALA A 75 1.97 -9.27 -3.28
CA ALA A 75 2.64 -8.23 -4.08
C ALA A 75 2.97 -6.97 -3.26
N TYR A 76 2.12 -6.64 -2.28
CA TYR A 76 2.37 -5.51 -1.38
C TYR A 76 3.48 -5.80 -0.37
N ASP A 77 3.68 -7.06 0.06
CA ASP A 77 4.81 -7.43 0.93
C ASP A 77 6.15 -7.18 0.22
N LEU A 78 6.20 -7.50 -1.09
CA LEU A 78 7.35 -7.20 -1.94
C LEU A 78 7.54 -5.69 -2.10
N ALA A 79 6.48 -4.92 -2.35
CA ALA A 79 6.57 -3.47 -2.47
C ALA A 79 7.01 -2.80 -1.15
N ALA A 80 6.49 -3.26 -0.01
CA ALA A 80 6.85 -2.78 1.32
C ALA A 80 8.31 -3.07 1.65
N THR A 81 8.81 -4.25 1.27
CA THR A 81 10.18 -4.66 1.54
C THR A 81 11.19 -3.99 0.60
N PHE A 82 10.88 -3.92 -0.69
CA PHE A 82 11.85 -3.50 -1.71
C PHE A 82 11.71 -2.06 -2.19
N LEU A 83 10.51 -1.47 -2.19
CA LEU A 83 10.28 -0.14 -2.78
C LEU A 83 10.03 0.94 -1.73
N PHE A 84 9.25 0.62 -0.70
CA PHE A 84 8.86 1.58 0.33
C PHE A 84 10.05 2.21 1.09
N PRO A 85 11.14 1.48 1.43
CA PRO A 85 12.29 2.08 2.09
C PRO A 85 12.94 3.20 1.26
N PHE A 86 12.92 3.10 -0.07
CA PHE A 86 13.45 4.16 -0.94
C PHE A 86 12.60 5.44 -0.87
N VAL A 87 11.29 5.33 -0.69
CA VAL A 87 10.40 6.48 -0.49
C VAL A 87 10.73 7.17 0.84
N ALA A 88 10.85 6.39 1.92
CA ALA A 88 11.16 6.91 3.25
C ALA A 88 12.55 7.57 3.31
N ILE A 89 13.58 6.90 2.78
CA ILE A 89 14.95 7.45 2.72
C ILE A 89 14.96 8.72 1.87
N ARG A 90 14.28 8.73 0.72
CA ARG A 90 14.25 9.90 -0.16
C ARG A 90 13.59 11.11 0.51
N ALA A 91 12.55 10.90 1.32
CA ALA A 91 11.85 11.96 2.06
C ALA A 91 12.75 12.67 3.09
N ILE A 92 13.80 12.01 3.60
CA ILE A 92 14.80 12.61 4.50
C ILE A 92 15.97 13.18 3.68
N ALA A 93 16.42 12.44 2.67
CA ALA A 93 17.56 12.84 1.84
C ALA A 93 17.30 14.12 1.03
N SER A 94 16.07 14.33 0.55
CA SER A 94 15.67 15.55 -0.19
C SER A 94 15.81 16.81 0.66
N GLU A 95 15.38 16.77 1.93
CA GLU A 95 15.52 17.88 2.87
C GLU A 95 16.98 18.14 3.23
N LYS A 96 17.78 17.08 3.39
CA LYS A 96 19.22 17.21 3.64
C LYS A 96 19.92 17.85 2.45
N GLN A 97 19.59 17.44 1.23
CA GLN A 97 20.21 17.92 -0.01
C GLN A 97 19.85 19.38 -0.32
N SER A 98 18.60 19.77 -0.08
CA SER A 98 18.12 21.15 -0.30
C SER A 98 18.55 22.13 0.80
N GLY A 99 19.13 21.65 1.91
CA GLY A 99 19.37 22.45 3.11
C GLY A 99 18.11 22.70 3.94
N GLY A 100 16.94 22.24 3.50
CA GLY A 100 15.66 22.39 4.20
C GLY A 100 15.67 21.80 5.61
N LEU A 101 16.47 20.75 5.86
CA LEU A 101 16.60 20.17 7.20
C LEU A 101 17.16 21.18 8.22
N LYS A 102 18.12 22.02 7.82
CA LYS A 102 18.68 23.05 8.71
C LYS A 102 17.63 24.12 9.04
N LEU A 103 16.87 24.55 8.03
CA LEU A 103 15.78 25.50 8.19
C LEU A 103 14.67 24.93 9.10
N LEU A 104 14.31 23.66 8.90
CA LEU A 104 13.35 22.94 9.74
C LEU A 104 13.80 22.86 11.19
N LEU A 105 15.09 22.64 11.46
CA LEU A 105 15.61 22.60 12.83
C LEU A 105 15.62 23.97 13.50
N GLN A 106 15.81 25.05 12.73
CA GLN A 106 15.77 26.43 13.22
C GLN A 106 14.34 26.94 13.49
N LEU A 107 13.32 26.36 12.84
CA LEU A 107 11.92 26.73 13.06
C LEU A 107 11.46 26.40 14.49
N PRO A 108 10.75 27.31 15.18
CA PRO A 108 10.22 27.07 16.51
C PRO A 108 9.21 25.92 16.48
N GLY A 109 9.42 24.92 17.33
CA GLY A 109 8.54 23.75 17.43
C GLY A 109 9.28 22.47 17.78
N ASN A 110 8.54 21.52 18.36
CA ASN A 110 9.10 20.27 18.86
C ASN A 110 9.52 19.36 17.70
N LEU A 111 10.69 18.71 17.84
CA LEU A 111 11.19 17.73 16.88
C LEU A 111 10.17 16.60 16.66
N THR A 112 9.50 16.16 17.72
CA THR A 112 8.47 15.12 17.67
C THR A 112 7.33 15.46 16.71
N SER A 113 6.91 16.73 16.65
CA SER A 113 5.84 17.16 15.73
C SER A 113 6.30 17.19 14.27
N LYS A 114 7.58 17.51 14.04
CA LYS A 114 8.18 17.48 12.69
C LYS A 114 8.28 16.03 12.20
N LEU A 115 8.75 15.13 13.07
CA LEU A 115 8.82 13.70 12.79
C LEU A 115 7.44 13.06 12.62
N SER A 116 6.47 13.40 13.45
CA SER A 116 5.12 12.83 13.36
C SER A 116 4.38 13.28 12.10
N ALA A 117 4.54 14.54 11.67
CA ALA A 117 3.98 15.00 10.41
C ALA A 117 4.54 14.20 9.22
N LYS A 118 5.86 13.97 9.19
CA LYS A 118 6.52 13.16 8.15
C LYS A 118 6.06 11.71 8.18
N GLY A 119 5.99 11.11 9.36
CA GLY A 119 5.47 9.75 9.55
C GLY A 119 4.03 9.61 9.07
N LEU A 120 3.14 10.54 9.42
CA LEU A 120 1.75 10.54 8.97
C LEU A 120 1.62 10.65 7.45
N VAL A 121 2.43 11.50 6.81
CA VAL A 121 2.41 11.62 5.35
C VAL A 121 2.95 10.37 4.67
N LEU A 122 4.00 9.73 5.20
CA LEU A 122 4.48 8.45 4.67
C LEU A 122 3.43 7.34 4.81
N LEU A 123 2.76 7.25 5.96
CA LEU A 123 1.64 6.33 6.17
C LEU A 123 0.49 6.60 5.21
N ALA A 124 0.09 7.86 5.04
CA ALA A 124 -0.97 8.23 4.11
C ALA A 124 -0.55 7.94 2.65
N GLY A 125 0.72 8.14 2.29
CA GLY A 125 1.28 7.73 1.00
C GLY A 125 1.21 6.22 0.77
N TRP A 126 1.47 5.42 1.81
CA TRP A 126 1.28 3.97 1.76
C TRP A 126 -0.19 3.59 1.54
N LEU A 127 -1.12 4.25 2.22
CA LEU A 127 -2.57 4.04 1.99
C LEU A 127 -2.99 4.36 0.55
N VAL A 128 -2.41 5.40 -0.07
CA VAL A 128 -2.62 5.68 -1.51
C VAL A 128 -2.07 4.54 -2.37
N ALA A 129 -0.94 3.94 -1.99
CA ALA A 129 -0.38 2.78 -2.71
C ALA A 129 -1.29 1.54 -2.62
N LEU A 130 -2.20 1.44 -1.63
CA LEU A 130 -3.18 0.35 -1.51
C LEU A 130 -4.33 0.41 -2.53
N ILE A 131 -4.45 1.50 -3.30
CA ILE A 131 -5.55 1.68 -4.27
C ILE A 131 -5.70 0.49 -5.24
N PRO A 132 -4.64 -0.03 -5.89
CA PRO A 132 -4.76 -1.19 -6.78
C PRO A 132 -5.33 -2.44 -6.11
N GLY A 133 -5.00 -2.71 -4.85
CA GLY A 133 -5.52 -3.83 -4.07
C GLY A 133 -7.01 -3.67 -3.76
N LEU A 134 -7.45 -2.45 -3.44
CA LEU A 134 -8.87 -2.13 -3.30
C LEU A 134 -9.62 -2.31 -4.63
N LEU A 135 -9.03 -1.89 -5.75
CA LEU A 135 -9.58 -2.11 -7.08
C LEU A 135 -9.67 -3.61 -7.40
N ALA A 136 -8.68 -4.42 -7.02
CA ALA A 136 -8.71 -5.87 -7.16
C ALA A 136 -9.91 -6.48 -6.42
N ILE A 137 -10.16 -6.07 -5.17
CA ILE A 137 -11.33 -6.51 -4.39
C ILE A 137 -12.64 -6.11 -5.09
N LEU A 138 -12.72 -4.89 -5.63
CA LEU A 138 -13.90 -4.42 -6.37
C LEU A 138 -14.12 -5.23 -7.65
N LEU A 139 -13.06 -5.52 -8.40
CA LEU A 139 -13.13 -6.35 -9.61
C LEU A 139 -13.61 -7.77 -9.27
N TRP A 140 -13.09 -8.39 -8.21
CA TRP A 140 -13.55 -9.70 -7.75
C TRP A 140 -15.05 -9.71 -7.44
N LYS A 141 -15.52 -8.70 -6.69
CA LYS A 141 -16.97 -8.54 -6.43
C LYS A 141 -17.77 -8.35 -7.71
N SER A 142 -17.25 -7.62 -8.68
CA SER A 142 -17.91 -7.42 -9.99
C SER A 142 -18.00 -8.72 -10.82
N TYR A 143 -17.07 -9.66 -10.60
CA TYR A 143 -17.12 -11.00 -11.20
C TYR A 143 -18.10 -11.95 -10.50
N GLY A 144 -18.82 -11.48 -9.47
CA GLY A 144 -19.74 -12.28 -8.67
C GLY A 144 -19.07 -13.05 -7.52
N GLY A 145 -17.79 -12.75 -7.24
CA GLY A 145 -17.04 -13.39 -6.18
C GLY A 145 -17.54 -13.01 -4.78
N HIS A 146 -17.70 -14.01 -3.92
CA HIS A 146 -18.06 -13.78 -2.52
C HIS A 146 -16.82 -13.53 -1.66
N LEU A 147 -16.95 -12.63 -0.69
CA LEU A 147 -15.93 -12.35 0.31
C LEU A 147 -16.58 -12.21 1.67
N TYR A 148 -16.05 -12.93 2.66
CA TYR A 148 -16.44 -12.75 4.04
C TYR A 148 -15.72 -11.53 4.61
N ALA A 149 -16.49 -10.53 5.04
CA ALA A 149 -15.94 -9.24 5.46
C ALA A 149 -14.94 -9.34 6.64
N PRO A 150 -15.19 -10.15 7.70
CA PRO A 150 -14.24 -10.32 8.79
C PRO A 150 -12.89 -10.92 8.36
N GLU A 151 -12.90 -11.91 7.47
CA GLU A 151 -11.68 -12.53 6.94
C GLU A 151 -10.88 -11.56 6.08
N THR A 152 -11.57 -10.81 5.22
CA THR A 152 -10.94 -9.79 4.37
C THR A 152 -10.32 -8.69 5.24
N LEU A 153 -11.02 -8.26 6.30
CA LEU A 153 -10.51 -7.27 7.23
C LEU A 153 -9.30 -7.81 8.00
N ASN A 154 -9.33 -9.06 8.45
CA ASN A 154 -8.21 -9.70 9.12
C ASN A 154 -6.96 -9.76 8.23
N LEU A 155 -7.13 -10.08 6.94
CA LEU A 155 -6.04 -10.07 5.97
C LEU A 155 -5.47 -8.65 5.78
N LEU A 156 -6.33 -7.65 5.58
CA LEU A 156 -5.91 -6.26 5.41
C LEU A 156 -5.18 -5.73 6.66
N LEU A 157 -5.70 -6.02 7.85
CA LEU A 157 -5.07 -5.64 9.12
C LEU A 157 -3.76 -6.40 9.33
N GLY A 158 -3.72 -7.70 9.04
CA GLY A 158 -2.51 -8.51 9.13
C GLY A 158 -1.41 -7.98 8.22
N HIS A 159 -1.77 -7.50 7.03
CA HIS A 159 -0.84 -6.87 6.12
C HIS A 159 -0.35 -5.50 6.62
N LEU A 160 -1.25 -4.68 7.18
CA LEU A 160 -0.87 -3.41 7.81
C LEU A 160 0.02 -3.57 9.05
N LEU A 161 -0.08 -4.69 9.78
CA LEU A 161 0.74 -4.96 10.97
C LEU A 161 2.11 -5.56 10.66
N ARG A 162 2.27 -6.17 9.49
CA ARG A 162 3.56 -6.75 9.05
C ARG A 162 4.51 -5.73 8.43
N VAL A 163 3.97 -4.60 7.95
CA VAL A 163 4.68 -3.46 7.35
C VAL A 163 5.07 -2.46 8.44
#